data_AF-A0A2E0M3P5-F1
#
_entry.id   AF-A0A2E0M3P5-F1
#
_cell.length_a   1.000
_cell.length_b   1.000
_cell.length_c   1.000
_cell.angle_alpha   90.00
_cell.angle_beta   90.00
_cell.angle_gamma   90.00
#
_symmetry.space_group_name_H-M   'P 1'
#
loop_
_entity.id
_entity.type
_entity.pdbx_description
1 polymer ?
#
loop_
_entity_poly.entity_id
_entity_poly.type
_entity_poly.pdbx_seq_one_letter_code
_entity_poly.pdbx_strand_id
1 'polypeptide(L)'
;MGKGGSSSPPDYSAEKSQIRTDTENKYQTQADAYNQSIGEYNTQLGGFSNQLGNLSSNIGGLSYKDLYDDPTTAENENPFGTYQTQLKDIQTGLGGLTMDAQKPTFKSALNTDYGTVGIQNIPELMKANTNQYNTATMDVSNLMTNLNNLNRQREDEVRRIEDYRGRGLQDLAGYSTQLGQMGIGDLSQMNQMERDLSGLKAGADTFQSPIMDQLYPDGLSQFNTQYTNLTSGLQDLRNRRQTELDRISNYESGILTDVDAYRDRLGDITIADENAIDTLLSDITNRQRGVGRFASDLGFDLSQEGGELSDVYRDVSNLQNERQRELDRIRSAEQNFLGNARGLEQSAEGGSIYSGAGINRLEDRLRDLEGDIAGFSSVLPSDFSRATGSITDAETAIASLNERRKTELDNILAQVTGASGSNLTDLKAYDEAGMGNLQSALRDAGYDLSQFSGGRVNDIQTQLSNATSAIDTRLQELSTARTQLETRAQELLQQINNANFYASNDLTGSQTQFDALNAEVELYNAQEALDEIQQVENKLNSERNRLTTDEGNVAARLAQERADVASAIGPSGVMEFNNIARNQVDPMSLEQYLNLLRSQEEEDPTQTLPSAFAQNVIRA
;
A
#
# COMPACT_ATOMS: atom_id res chain seq x y z
N MET A 1 -126.06 93.09 -131.39
CA MET A 1 -125.72 94.05 -130.31
C MET A 1 -126.22 93.42 -128.99
N GLY A 2 -125.47 93.27 -127.91
CA GLY A 2 -124.13 93.74 -127.58
C GLY A 2 -123.50 93.00 -126.37
N LYS A 3 -122.18 93.14 -126.32
CA LYS A 3 -121.21 93.12 -125.19
C LYS A 3 -121.21 91.98 -124.17
N GLY A 4 -120.06 91.29 -124.12
CA GLY A 4 -119.66 90.38 -123.05
C GLY A 4 -119.11 91.08 -121.80
N GLY A 5 -118.95 90.27 -120.76
CA GLY A 5 -118.22 90.57 -119.54
C GLY A 5 -117.77 89.26 -118.89
N SER A 6 -116.47 88.99 -118.94
CA SER A 6 -115.81 87.99 -118.09
C SER A 6 -115.51 88.64 -116.73
N SER A 7 -116.13 88.18 -115.66
CA SER A 7 -115.73 88.48 -114.28
C SER A 7 -114.92 87.30 -113.73
N SER A 8 -113.75 87.62 -113.16
CA SER A 8 -112.67 86.73 -112.74
C SER A 8 -113.08 85.55 -111.83
N PRO A 9 -112.28 84.45 -111.80
CA PRO A 9 -112.39 83.42 -110.77
C PRO A 9 -112.42 84.03 -109.36
N PRO A 10 -113.13 83.43 -108.39
CA PRO A 10 -113.09 83.90 -107.01
C PRO A 10 -111.64 83.94 -106.50
N ASP A 11 -111.23 85.10 -105.99
CA ASP A 11 -109.90 85.31 -105.43
C ASP A 11 -109.84 84.75 -104.00
N TYR A 12 -109.40 83.49 -103.88
CA TYR A 12 -109.20 82.81 -102.59
C TYR A 12 -107.83 83.11 -101.96
N SER A 13 -107.15 84.18 -102.36
CA SER A 13 -105.83 84.52 -101.83
C SER A 13 -105.85 84.78 -100.31
N ALA A 14 -106.92 85.36 -99.79
CA ALA A 14 -107.10 85.60 -98.35
C ALA A 14 -107.28 84.28 -97.57
N GLU A 15 -108.14 83.38 -98.03
CA GLU A 15 -108.41 82.08 -97.42
C GLU A 15 -107.18 81.18 -97.47
N LYS A 16 -106.47 81.15 -98.61
CA LYS A 16 -105.19 80.44 -98.75
C LYS A 16 -104.12 81.03 -97.84
N SER A 17 -104.09 82.35 -97.67
CA SER A 17 -103.15 83.02 -96.76
C SER A 17 -103.45 82.66 -95.30
N GLN A 18 -104.73 82.64 -94.91
CA GLN A 18 -105.14 82.25 -93.56
C GLN A 18 -104.82 80.78 -93.27
N ILE A 19 -105.14 79.86 -94.19
CA ILE A 19 -104.80 78.44 -94.04
C ILE A 19 -103.28 78.23 -93.96
N ARG A 20 -102.50 79.00 -94.73
CA ARG A 20 -101.03 78.98 -94.64
C ARG A 20 -100.58 79.41 -93.25
N THR A 21 -101.04 80.57 -92.76
CA THR A 21 -100.66 81.09 -91.45
C THR A 21 -101.09 80.17 -90.30
N ASP A 22 -102.31 79.62 -90.34
CA ASP A 22 -102.79 78.67 -89.33
C ASP A 22 -102.01 77.35 -89.34
N THR A 23 -101.64 76.87 -90.53
CA THR A 23 -100.79 75.67 -90.67
C THR A 23 -99.37 75.93 -90.20
N GLU A 24 -98.77 77.08 -90.55
CA GLU A 24 -97.43 77.47 -90.11
C GLU A 24 -97.40 77.64 -88.58
N ASN A 25 -98.40 78.26 -87.97
CA ASN A 25 -98.54 78.36 -86.51
C ASN A 25 -98.70 76.99 -85.84
N LYS A 26 -99.47 76.08 -86.47
CA LYS A 26 -99.63 74.71 -85.99
C LYS A 26 -98.32 73.92 -86.08
N TYR A 27 -97.59 74.03 -87.19
CA TYR A 27 -96.27 73.42 -87.34
C TYR A 27 -95.29 74.00 -86.34
N GLN A 28 -95.30 75.31 -86.11
CA GLN A 28 -94.46 75.97 -85.11
C GLN A 28 -94.77 75.44 -83.70
N THR A 29 -96.04 75.35 -83.30
CA THR A 29 -96.43 74.80 -81.98
C THR A 29 -96.00 73.34 -81.82
N GLN A 30 -96.14 72.52 -82.86
CA GLN A 30 -95.69 71.12 -82.85
C GLN A 30 -94.16 71.02 -82.80
N ALA A 31 -93.45 71.89 -83.52
CA ALA A 31 -92.00 71.97 -83.50
C ALA A 31 -91.48 72.45 -82.15
N ASP A 32 -92.10 73.46 -81.54
CA ASP A 32 -91.72 73.99 -80.23
C ASP A 32 -91.91 72.94 -79.14
N ALA A 33 -93.04 72.23 -79.12
CA ALA A 33 -93.27 71.15 -78.16
C ALA A 33 -92.27 69.99 -78.32
N TYR A 34 -91.96 69.61 -79.56
CA TYR A 34 -90.95 68.58 -79.84
C TYR A 34 -89.54 69.07 -79.49
N ASN A 35 -89.15 70.28 -79.90
CA ASN A 35 -87.83 70.87 -79.65
C ASN A 35 -87.61 71.12 -78.16
N GLN A 36 -88.65 71.50 -77.41
CA GLN A 36 -88.59 71.58 -75.95
C GLN A 36 -88.29 70.21 -75.34
N SER A 37 -89.02 69.16 -75.74
CA SER A 37 -88.78 67.80 -75.24
C SER A 37 -87.37 67.28 -75.60
N ILE A 38 -86.89 67.54 -76.83
CA ILE A 38 -85.52 67.20 -77.24
C ILE A 38 -84.48 68.05 -76.50
N GLY A 39 -84.76 69.32 -76.23
CA GLY A 39 -83.92 70.22 -75.45
C GLY A 39 -83.78 69.75 -74.00
N GLU A 40 -84.89 69.35 -73.37
CA GLU A 40 -84.94 68.76 -72.03
C GLU A 40 -84.17 67.43 -71.99
N TYR A 41 -84.41 66.54 -72.96
CA TYR A 41 -83.65 65.29 -73.12
C TYR A 41 -82.14 65.54 -73.24
N ASN A 42 -81.73 66.42 -74.14
CA ASN A 42 -80.31 66.74 -74.36
C ASN A 42 -79.69 67.43 -73.14
N THR A 43 -80.45 68.24 -72.39
CA THR A 43 -79.99 68.89 -71.16
C THR A 43 -79.77 67.88 -70.04
N GLN A 44 -80.72 66.96 -69.83
CA GLN A 44 -80.59 65.87 -68.85
C GLN A 44 -79.42 64.95 -69.20
N LEU A 45 -79.27 64.59 -70.48
CA LEU A 45 -78.13 63.81 -70.98
C LEU A 45 -76.78 64.54 -70.80
N GLY A 46 -76.75 65.86 -71.00
CA GLY A 46 -75.61 66.71 -70.68
C GLY A 46 -75.23 66.68 -69.19
N GLY A 47 -76.24 66.69 -68.31
CA GLY A 47 -76.06 66.53 -66.87
C GLY A 47 -75.36 65.21 -66.50
N PHE A 48 -75.85 64.09 -67.04
CA PHE A 48 -75.22 62.77 -66.82
C PHE A 48 -73.80 62.71 -67.36
N SER A 49 -73.54 63.29 -68.54
CA SER A 49 -72.19 63.30 -69.14
C SER A 49 -71.18 64.07 -68.28
N ASN A 50 -71.59 65.19 -67.68
CA ASN A 50 -70.74 65.96 -66.77
C ASN A 50 -70.45 65.19 -65.47
N GLN A 51 -71.47 64.53 -64.90
CA GLN A 51 -71.30 63.67 -63.73
C GLN A 51 -70.33 62.51 -64.03
N LEU A 52 -70.45 61.89 -65.20
CA LEU A 52 -69.55 60.84 -65.65
C LEU A 52 -68.12 61.32 -65.88
N GLY A 53 -67.93 62.52 -66.44
CA GLY A 53 -66.59 63.11 -66.58
C GLY A 53 -65.89 63.29 -65.22
N ASN A 54 -66.64 63.73 -64.20
CA ASN A 54 -66.13 63.87 -62.83
C ASN A 54 -65.80 62.50 -62.22
N LEU A 55 -66.71 61.53 -62.35
CA LEU A 55 -66.49 60.16 -61.84
C LEU A 55 -65.32 59.48 -62.55
N SER A 56 -65.19 59.65 -63.86
CA SER A 56 -64.09 59.08 -64.63
C SER A 56 -62.74 59.63 -64.19
N SER A 57 -62.67 60.93 -63.89
CA SER A 57 -61.45 61.57 -63.38
C SER A 57 -61.09 61.06 -61.98
N ASN A 58 -62.09 60.88 -61.12
CA ASN A 58 -61.88 60.38 -59.76
C ASN A 58 -61.49 58.89 -59.76
N ILE A 59 -62.22 58.03 -60.47
CA ILE A 59 -61.96 56.58 -60.54
C ILE A 59 -60.65 56.29 -61.29
N GLY A 60 -60.33 57.05 -62.33
CA GLY A 60 -59.13 56.84 -63.14
C GLY A 60 -57.80 57.04 -62.39
N GLY A 61 -57.82 57.72 -61.23
CA GLY A 61 -56.66 57.91 -60.37
C GLY A 61 -56.54 56.89 -59.23
N LEU A 62 -57.52 56.00 -59.04
CA LEU A 62 -57.54 55.05 -57.93
C LEU A 62 -56.73 53.79 -58.25
N SER A 63 -56.10 53.25 -57.21
CA SER A 63 -55.62 51.89 -57.13
C SER A 63 -56.46 51.07 -56.14
N TYR A 64 -56.26 49.76 -56.08
CA TYR A 64 -57.07 48.87 -55.23
C TYR A 64 -56.92 49.16 -53.72
N LYS A 65 -55.84 49.86 -53.31
CA LYS A 65 -55.63 50.29 -51.92
C LYS A 65 -56.57 51.44 -51.51
N ASP A 66 -57.00 52.24 -52.49
CA ASP A 66 -57.78 53.47 -52.29
C ASP A 66 -59.30 53.20 -52.26
N LEU A 67 -59.70 51.92 -52.37
CA LEU A 67 -61.11 51.54 -52.47
C LEU A 67 -61.85 51.45 -51.13
N TYR A 68 -61.11 51.35 -50.03
CA TYR A 68 -61.62 51.12 -48.69
C TYR A 68 -60.77 51.89 -47.67
N ASP A 69 -61.39 52.09 -46.51
CA ASP A 69 -60.94 52.88 -45.38
C ASP A 69 -59.44 52.79 -45.08
N ASP A 70 -58.86 53.96 -44.83
CA ASP A 70 -57.59 54.09 -44.15
C ASP A 70 -57.87 54.01 -42.64
N PRO A 71 -57.35 53.00 -41.92
CA PRO A 71 -57.64 52.82 -40.50
C PRO A 71 -57.09 53.97 -39.62
N THR A 72 -56.34 54.91 -40.20
CA THR A 72 -55.84 56.11 -39.52
C THR A 72 -56.77 57.31 -39.62
N THR A 73 -57.85 57.23 -40.41
CA THR A 73 -58.88 58.29 -40.52
C THR A 73 -60.09 58.03 -39.63
N ALA A 74 -60.73 59.10 -39.14
CA ALA A 74 -61.85 59.00 -38.19
C ALA A 74 -63.20 58.69 -38.86
N GLU A 75 -63.32 58.89 -40.17
CA GLU A 75 -64.51 58.58 -40.96
C GLU A 75 -64.25 57.29 -41.73
N ASN A 76 -65.18 56.33 -41.67
CA ASN A 76 -65.08 55.08 -42.43
C ASN A 76 -65.34 55.37 -43.91
N GLU A 77 -64.28 55.47 -44.69
CA GLU A 77 -64.36 55.73 -46.11
C GLU A 77 -64.64 54.42 -46.86
N ASN A 78 -65.79 54.34 -47.55
CA ASN A 78 -66.05 53.29 -48.55
C ASN A 78 -66.19 53.89 -49.95
N PRO A 79 -65.08 54.34 -50.58
CA PRO A 79 -65.09 54.87 -51.95
C PRO A 79 -65.70 53.90 -52.95
N PHE A 80 -65.43 52.58 -52.82
CA PHE A 80 -66.01 51.57 -53.69
C PHE A 80 -67.55 51.60 -53.67
N GLY A 81 -68.16 51.50 -52.47
CA GLY A 81 -69.61 51.52 -52.31
C GLY A 81 -70.24 52.84 -52.78
N THR A 82 -69.54 53.95 -52.52
CA THR A 82 -69.97 55.29 -52.94
C THR A 82 -70.00 55.43 -54.46
N TYR A 83 -68.89 55.13 -55.14
CA TYR A 83 -68.80 55.22 -56.59
C TYR A 83 -69.70 54.20 -57.29
N GLN A 84 -69.85 53.00 -56.73
CA GLN A 84 -70.74 51.99 -57.29
C GLN A 84 -72.20 52.44 -57.23
N THR A 85 -72.61 53.09 -56.14
CA THR A 85 -73.96 53.66 -56.00
C THR A 85 -74.18 54.78 -57.02
N GLN A 86 -73.25 55.74 -57.11
CA GLN A 86 -73.31 56.85 -58.06
C GLN A 86 -73.38 56.37 -59.52
N LEU A 87 -72.58 55.36 -59.89
CA LEU A 87 -72.64 54.77 -61.23
C LEU A 87 -73.96 54.05 -61.50
N LYS A 88 -74.54 53.36 -60.51
CA LYS A 88 -75.86 52.71 -60.64
C LYS A 88 -76.99 53.72 -60.78
N ASP A 89 -76.92 54.83 -60.05
CA ASP A 89 -77.90 55.92 -60.14
C ASP A 89 -77.86 56.55 -61.53
N ILE A 90 -76.66 56.79 -62.09
CA ILE A 90 -76.51 57.29 -63.46
C ILE A 90 -76.97 56.24 -64.47
N GLN A 91 -76.64 54.96 -64.30
CA GLN A 91 -77.10 53.87 -65.17
C GLN A 91 -78.64 53.82 -65.22
N THR A 92 -79.27 53.91 -64.05
CA THR A 92 -80.74 53.88 -63.91
C THR A 92 -81.35 55.15 -64.51
N GLY A 93 -80.75 56.31 -64.26
CA GLY A 93 -81.16 57.59 -64.83
C GLY A 93 -81.09 57.61 -66.35
N LEU A 94 -80.00 57.12 -66.94
CA LEU A 94 -79.85 56.95 -68.39
C LEU A 94 -80.85 55.94 -68.97
N GLY A 95 -81.13 54.85 -68.24
CA GLY A 95 -82.16 53.88 -68.64
C GLY A 95 -83.58 54.44 -68.59
N GLY A 96 -83.83 55.44 -67.74
CA GLY A 96 -85.11 56.15 -67.60
C GLY A 96 -85.27 57.36 -68.52
N LEU A 97 -84.26 57.73 -69.32
CA LEU A 97 -84.38 58.81 -70.30
C LEU A 97 -85.32 58.39 -71.44
N THR A 98 -86.54 58.89 -71.44
CA THR A 98 -87.51 58.67 -72.51
C THR A 98 -87.62 59.90 -73.42
N MET A 99 -87.84 59.65 -74.70
CA MET A 99 -88.19 60.67 -75.67
C MET A 99 -89.67 60.50 -76.02
N ASP A 100 -90.54 61.01 -75.15
CA ASP A 100 -91.99 60.79 -75.27
C ASP A 100 -92.66 61.67 -76.34
N ALA A 101 -91.91 62.60 -76.94
CA ALA A 101 -92.41 63.45 -78.03
C ALA A 101 -92.35 62.74 -79.39
N GLN A 102 -93.53 62.51 -79.99
CA GLN A 102 -93.62 62.00 -81.35
C GLN A 102 -93.10 63.04 -82.35
N LYS A 103 -92.10 62.67 -83.16
CA LYS A 103 -91.53 63.54 -84.18
C LYS A 103 -92.60 64.01 -85.18
N PRO A 104 -92.90 65.31 -85.27
CA PRO A 104 -93.90 65.80 -86.20
C PRO A 104 -93.39 65.68 -87.65
N THR A 105 -94.30 65.41 -88.58
CA THR A 105 -94.00 65.39 -90.02
C THR A 105 -94.69 66.56 -90.69
N PHE A 106 -93.91 67.48 -91.23
CA PHE A 106 -94.42 68.67 -91.89
C PHE A 106 -94.49 68.45 -93.40
N LYS A 107 -95.62 68.80 -94.00
CA LYS A 107 -95.81 68.80 -95.46
C LYS A 107 -95.57 70.21 -96.00
N SER A 108 -94.78 70.33 -97.06
CA SER A 108 -94.47 71.60 -97.73
C SER A 108 -95.62 72.15 -98.58
N ALA A 109 -96.65 71.33 -98.86
CA ALA A 109 -97.86 71.73 -99.55
C ALA A 109 -99.08 71.00 -99.00
N LEU A 110 -100.20 71.71 -98.90
CA LEU A 110 -101.50 71.18 -98.50
C LEU A 110 -102.50 71.29 -99.66
N ASN A 111 -103.27 70.24 -99.90
CA ASN A 111 -104.43 70.30 -100.79
C ASN A 111 -105.66 70.70 -99.97
N THR A 112 -106.27 71.82 -100.36
CA THR A 112 -107.43 72.40 -99.67
C THR A 112 -108.57 72.59 -100.66
N ASP A 113 -109.79 72.85 -100.18
CA ASP A 113 -110.97 73.13 -101.02
C ASP A 113 -110.78 74.38 -101.92
N TYR A 114 -109.79 75.22 -101.61
CA TYR A 114 -109.45 76.43 -102.37
C TYR A 114 -108.29 76.21 -103.36
N GLY A 115 -107.71 75.01 -103.41
CA GLY A 115 -106.52 74.64 -104.20
C GLY A 115 -105.28 74.40 -103.34
N THR A 116 -104.13 74.14 -103.98
CA THR A 116 -102.88 73.85 -103.25
C THR A 116 -102.34 75.10 -102.55
N VAL A 117 -102.03 74.97 -101.25
CA VAL A 117 -101.38 76.00 -100.43
C VAL A 117 -99.94 75.55 -100.17
N GLY A 118 -98.97 76.33 -100.63
CA GLY A 118 -97.56 76.14 -100.29
C GLY A 118 -97.26 76.70 -98.90
N ILE A 119 -96.60 75.89 -98.07
CA ILE A 119 -96.10 76.29 -96.75
C ILE A 119 -94.68 76.80 -96.94
N GLN A 120 -94.42 78.05 -96.56
CA GLN A 120 -93.11 78.68 -96.79
C GLN A 120 -92.20 78.52 -95.58
N ASN A 121 -92.77 78.56 -94.38
CA ASN A 121 -92.03 78.49 -93.12
C ASN A 121 -92.21 77.11 -92.47
N ILE A 122 -91.36 76.15 -92.82
CA ILE A 122 -91.29 74.86 -92.13
C ILE A 122 -90.28 75.00 -90.99
N PRO A 123 -90.69 74.83 -89.72
CA PRO A 123 -89.78 74.93 -88.58
C PRO A 123 -88.72 73.84 -88.59
N GLU A 124 -87.51 74.15 -88.12
CA GLU A 124 -86.46 73.16 -87.90
C GLU A 124 -86.74 72.32 -86.65
N LEU A 125 -86.42 71.03 -86.74
CA LEU A 125 -86.55 70.09 -85.63
C LEU A 125 -85.17 69.75 -85.07
N MET A 126 -85.02 69.85 -83.75
CA MET A 126 -83.85 69.42 -83.02
C MET A 126 -83.65 67.91 -83.14
N LYS A 127 -82.40 67.46 -82.97
CA LYS A 127 -82.05 66.04 -82.95
C LYS A 127 -81.65 65.63 -81.54
N ALA A 128 -82.16 64.49 -81.09
CA ALA A 128 -81.65 63.82 -79.89
C ALA A 128 -80.18 63.46 -80.09
N ASN A 129 -79.34 63.71 -79.09
CA ASN A 129 -77.91 63.40 -79.15
C ASN A 129 -77.64 61.92 -78.83
N THR A 130 -78.04 61.04 -79.75
CA THR A 130 -77.89 59.58 -79.57
C THR A 130 -76.43 59.14 -79.44
N ASN A 131 -75.49 59.88 -80.02
CA ASN A 131 -74.06 59.60 -79.87
C ASN A 131 -73.61 59.81 -78.43
N GLN A 132 -73.99 60.94 -77.83
CA GLN A 132 -73.68 61.23 -76.42
C GLN A 132 -74.34 60.24 -75.47
N TYR A 133 -75.57 59.78 -75.77
CA TYR A 133 -76.24 58.72 -75.02
C TYR A 133 -75.42 57.43 -75.04
N ASN A 134 -75.05 56.95 -76.23
CA ASN A 134 -74.25 55.74 -76.39
C ASN A 134 -72.89 55.86 -75.67
N THR A 135 -72.22 57.01 -75.78
CA THR A 135 -70.96 57.27 -75.07
C THR A 135 -71.16 57.22 -73.56
N ALA A 136 -72.17 57.92 -73.01
CA ALA A 136 -72.45 57.92 -71.58
C ALA A 136 -72.76 56.51 -71.04
N THR A 137 -73.54 55.71 -71.78
CA THR A 137 -73.83 54.31 -71.39
C THR A 137 -72.57 53.42 -71.44
N MET A 138 -71.71 53.60 -72.44
CA MET A 138 -70.43 52.88 -72.50
C MET A 138 -69.49 53.30 -71.37
N ASP A 139 -69.39 54.59 -71.07
CA ASP A 139 -68.52 55.12 -70.01
C ASP A 139 -68.95 54.61 -68.63
N VAL A 140 -70.25 54.59 -68.32
CA VAL A 140 -70.78 53.94 -67.11
C VAL A 140 -70.32 52.48 -67.01
N SER A 141 -70.48 51.73 -68.10
CA SER A 141 -70.16 50.30 -68.13
C SER A 141 -68.65 50.05 -67.95
N ASN A 142 -67.82 50.89 -68.57
CA ASN A 142 -66.36 50.85 -68.45
C ASN A 142 -65.90 51.19 -67.04
N LEU A 143 -66.44 52.27 -66.44
CA LEU A 143 -66.11 52.67 -65.07
C LEU A 143 -66.55 51.62 -64.05
N MET A 144 -67.74 51.02 -64.21
CA MET A 144 -68.17 49.90 -63.38
C MET A 144 -67.23 48.71 -63.50
N THR A 145 -66.77 48.37 -64.71
CA THR A 145 -65.82 47.27 -64.95
C THR A 145 -64.48 47.54 -64.28
N ASN A 146 -63.93 48.75 -64.44
CA ASN A 146 -62.68 49.16 -63.80
C ASN A 146 -62.77 49.12 -62.28
N LEU A 147 -63.84 49.66 -61.70
CA LEU A 147 -64.06 49.65 -60.26
C LEU A 147 -64.19 48.22 -59.71
N ASN A 148 -64.91 47.34 -60.40
CA ASN A 148 -65.01 45.92 -60.03
C ASN A 148 -63.67 45.18 -60.17
N ASN A 149 -62.84 45.51 -61.16
CA ASN A 149 -61.51 44.92 -61.33
C ASN A 149 -60.57 45.35 -60.19
N LEU A 150 -60.58 46.63 -59.81
CA LEU A 150 -59.84 47.12 -58.64
C LEU A 150 -60.31 46.40 -57.35
N ASN A 151 -61.62 46.18 -57.20
CA ASN A 151 -62.14 45.45 -56.04
C ASN A 151 -61.66 43.99 -56.01
N ARG A 152 -61.65 43.30 -57.15
CA ARG A 152 -61.08 41.94 -57.25
C ARG A 152 -59.60 41.90 -56.91
N GLN A 153 -58.81 42.85 -57.42
CA GLN A 153 -57.39 42.96 -57.08
C GLN A 153 -57.18 43.14 -55.57
N ARG A 154 -58.04 43.93 -54.92
CA ARG A 154 -58.03 44.06 -53.47
C ARG A 154 -58.36 42.75 -52.77
N GLU A 155 -59.44 42.07 -53.17
CA GLU A 155 -59.82 40.78 -52.57
C GLU A 155 -58.71 39.72 -52.70
N ASP A 156 -58.04 39.66 -53.86
CA ASP A 156 -56.91 38.75 -54.08
C ASP A 156 -55.71 39.12 -53.19
N GLU A 157 -55.46 40.41 -53.00
CA GLU A 157 -54.42 40.90 -52.09
C GLU A 157 -54.74 40.62 -50.61
N VAL A 158 -56.00 40.80 -50.19
CA VAL A 158 -56.49 40.43 -48.86
C VAL A 158 -56.25 38.94 -48.61
N ARG A 159 -56.66 38.07 -49.55
CA ARG A 159 -56.41 36.62 -49.46
C ARG A 159 -54.92 36.31 -49.38
N ARG A 160 -54.07 36.98 -50.17
CA ARG A 160 -52.62 36.80 -50.14
C ARG A 160 -52.03 37.11 -48.76
N ILE A 161 -52.49 38.19 -48.12
CA ILE A 161 -52.06 38.59 -46.77
C ILE A 161 -52.55 37.59 -45.72
N GLU A 162 -53.84 37.24 -45.75
CA GLU A 162 -54.44 36.28 -44.82
C GLU A 162 -53.78 34.90 -44.90
N ASP A 163 -53.56 34.40 -46.11
CA ASP A 163 -52.87 33.13 -46.35
C ASP A 163 -51.43 33.17 -45.83
N TYR A 164 -50.71 34.26 -46.11
CA TYR A 164 -49.33 34.41 -45.66
C TYR A 164 -49.22 34.43 -44.13
N ARG A 165 -50.02 35.28 -43.48
CA ARG A 165 -50.05 35.39 -42.02
C ARG A 165 -50.55 34.10 -41.36
N GLY A 166 -51.58 33.48 -41.92
CA GLY A 166 -52.15 32.22 -41.43
C GLY A 166 -51.15 31.08 -41.45
N ARG A 167 -50.44 30.88 -42.57
CA ARG A 167 -49.38 29.86 -42.69
C ARG A 167 -48.23 30.14 -41.71
N GLY A 168 -47.75 31.38 -41.64
CA GLY A 168 -46.67 31.74 -40.73
C GLY A 168 -47.02 31.46 -39.26
N LEU A 169 -48.23 31.80 -38.82
CA LEU A 169 -48.68 31.50 -37.45
C LEU A 169 -48.90 30.00 -37.21
N GLN A 170 -49.35 29.25 -38.22
CA GLN A 170 -49.50 27.81 -38.12
C GLN A 170 -48.15 27.10 -38.00
N ASP A 171 -47.15 27.50 -38.78
CA ASP A 171 -45.80 26.96 -38.71
C ASP A 171 -45.16 27.24 -37.34
N LEU A 172 -45.29 28.48 -36.84
CA LEU A 172 -44.81 28.84 -35.50
C LEU A 172 -45.51 28.04 -34.38
N ALA A 173 -46.82 27.77 -34.50
CA ALA A 173 -47.53 26.91 -33.55
C ALA A 173 -47.02 25.45 -33.60
N GLY A 174 -46.68 24.96 -34.81
CA GLY A 174 -46.03 23.67 -35.00
C GLY A 174 -44.66 23.60 -34.31
N TYR A 175 -43.82 24.61 -34.50
CA TYR A 175 -42.52 24.72 -33.84
C TYR A 175 -42.64 24.88 -32.33
N SER A 176 -43.67 25.55 -31.82
CA SER A 176 -43.95 25.62 -30.38
C SER A 176 -44.21 24.27 -29.77
N THR A 177 -44.97 23.41 -30.47
CA THR A 177 -45.24 22.05 -30.01
C THR A 177 -43.97 21.19 -30.05
N GLN A 178 -43.18 21.29 -31.13
CA GLN A 178 -41.90 20.60 -31.25
C GLN A 178 -40.91 21.03 -30.15
N LEU A 179 -40.83 22.33 -29.87
CA LEU A 179 -39.97 22.88 -28.81
C LEU A 179 -40.33 22.35 -27.43
N GLY A 180 -41.63 22.20 -27.15
CA GLY A 180 -42.11 21.60 -25.90
C GLY A 180 -41.77 20.12 -25.71
N GLN A 181 -41.37 19.41 -26.78
CA GLN A 181 -41.01 17.99 -26.74
C GLN A 181 -39.50 17.74 -26.77
N MET A 182 -38.69 18.75 -27.11
CA MET A 182 -37.24 18.63 -27.19
C MET A 182 -36.59 18.61 -25.80
N GLY A 183 -35.65 17.69 -25.61
CA GLY A 183 -34.72 17.67 -24.48
C GLY A 183 -33.38 18.31 -24.82
N ILE A 184 -32.51 18.43 -23.81
CA ILE A 184 -31.16 18.98 -23.99
C ILE A 184 -30.25 18.09 -24.85
N GLY A 185 -30.61 16.81 -25.03
CA GLY A 185 -29.92 15.86 -25.90
C GLY A 185 -30.18 16.06 -27.40
N ASP A 186 -31.27 16.72 -27.78
CA ASP A 186 -31.77 16.78 -29.17
C ASP A 186 -31.09 17.87 -30.02
N LEU A 187 -29.76 17.94 -30.00
CA LEU A 187 -28.98 18.99 -30.66
C LEU A 187 -29.28 19.12 -32.17
N SER A 188 -29.51 18.00 -32.85
CA SER A 188 -29.85 18.02 -34.28
C SER A 188 -31.20 18.70 -34.53
N GLN A 189 -32.20 18.46 -33.67
CA GLN A 189 -33.53 19.05 -33.80
C GLN A 189 -33.50 20.54 -33.45
N MET A 190 -32.76 20.92 -32.41
CA MET A 190 -32.53 22.33 -32.06
C MET A 190 -31.93 23.13 -33.23
N ASN A 191 -30.89 22.59 -33.87
CA ASN A 191 -30.24 23.23 -35.01
C ASN A 191 -31.14 23.29 -36.25
N GLN A 192 -32.02 22.30 -36.44
CA GLN A 192 -32.99 22.33 -37.54
C GLN A 192 -34.04 23.41 -37.30
N MET A 193 -34.63 23.47 -36.11
CA MET A 193 -35.63 24.48 -35.75
C MET A 193 -35.07 25.91 -35.87
N GLU A 194 -33.81 26.15 -35.49
CA GLU A 194 -33.18 27.47 -35.68
C GLU A 194 -33.14 27.89 -37.15
N ARG A 195 -32.75 26.97 -38.05
CA ARG A 195 -32.71 27.23 -39.49
C ARG A 195 -34.11 27.53 -40.02
N ASP A 196 -35.09 26.74 -39.59
CA ASP A 196 -36.48 26.89 -40.02
C ASP A 196 -37.10 28.22 -39.53
N LEU A 197 -36.85 28.58 -38.26
CA LEU A 197 -37.23 29.88 -37.70
C LEU A 197 -36.55 31.04 -38.45
N SER A 198 -35.27 30.93 -38.75
CA SER A 198 -34.53 31.95 -39.51
C SER A 198 -35.11 32.13 -40.91
N GLY A 199 -35.49 31.03 -41.58
CA GLY A 199 -36.17 31.05 -42.87
C GLY A 199 -37.54 31.75 -42.81
N LEU A 200 -38.35 31.42 -41.80
CA LEU A 200 -39.64 32.08 -41.57
C LEU A 200 -39.48 33.58 -41.31
N LYS A 201 -38.49 33.98 -40.49
CA LYS A 201 -38.25 35.39 -40.18
C LYS A 201 -37.79 36.18 -41.42
N ALA A 202 -36.89 35.62 -42.22
CA ALA A 202 -36.48 36.24 -43.48
C ALA A 202 -37.66 36.40 -44.46
N GLY A 203 -38.55 35.40 -44.51
CA GLY A 203 -39.81 35.52 -45.24
C GLY A 203 -40.65 36.70 -44.73
N ALA A 204 -40.84 36.80 -43.41
CA ALA A 204 -41.69 37.83 -42.81
C ALA A 204 -41.15 39.24 -43.03
N ASP A 205 -39.83 39.42 -42.98
CA ASP A 205 -39.17 40.70 -43.20
C ASP A 205 -39.22 41.17 -44.67
N THR A 206 -39.38 40.24 -45.61
CA THR A 206 -39.46 40.54 -47.05
C THR A 206 -40.90 40.66 -47.56
N PHE A 207 -41.89 40.25 -46.77
CA PHE A 207 -43.29 40.36 -47.16
C PHE A 207 -43.75 41.82 -47.19
N GLN A 208 -44.25 42.27 -48.35
CA GLN A 208 -44.73 43.63 -48.54
C GLN A 208 -46.11 43.61 -49.21
N SER A 209 -47.04 44.36 -48.61
CA SER A 209 -48.34 44.63 -49.19
C SER A 209 -48.72 46.10 -49.03
N PRO A 210 -49.25 46.76 -50.08
CA PRO A 210 -49.75 48.13 -50.02
C PRO A 210 -50.99 48.35 -49.14
N ILE A 211 -51.63 47.27 -48.66
CA ILE A 211 -52.82 47.33 -47.79
C ILE A 211 -52.62 46.59 -46.46
N MET A 212 -51.37 46.28 -46.10
CA MET A 212 -51.06 45.53 -44.87
C MET A 212 -51.51 46.28 -43.62
N ASP A 213 -51.21 47.58 -43.57
CA ASP A 213 -51.59 48.50 -42.52
C ASP A 213 -53.10 48.70 -42.41
N GLN A 214 -53.81 48.63 -43.54
CA GLN A 214 -55.28 48.70 -43.59
C GLN A 214 -55.96 47.49 -42.93
N LEU A 215 -55.43 46.28 -43.12
CA LEU A 215 -56.01 45.05 -42.56
C LEU A 215 -55.47 44.73 -41.16
N TYR A 216 -54.19 45.02 -40.93
CA TYR A 216 -53.45 44.72 -39.71
C TYR A 216 -52.57 45.92 -39.36
N PRO A 217 -53.10 46.90 -38.61
CA PRO A 217 -52.37 48.12 -38.25
C PRO A 217 -51.07 47.85 -37.50
N ASP A 218 -51.03 46.79 -36.69
CA ASP A 218 -49.82 46.33 -35.99
C ASP A 218 -48.92 45.41 -36.85
N GLY A 219 -49.23 45.29 -38.14
CA GLY A 219 -48.53 44.45 -39.10
C GLY A 219 -48.45 42.97 -38.66
N LEU A 220 -47.23 42.43 -38.63
CA LEU A 220 -46.94 41.06 -38.22
C LEU A 220 -46.57 40.95 -36.72
N SER A 221 -47.10 41.81 -35.84
CA SER A 221 -46.77 41.83 -34.41
C SER A 221 -46.93 40.47 -33.73
N GLN A 222 -48.07 39.79 -33.91
CA GLN A 222 -48.34 38.47 -33.33
C GLN A 222 -47.32 37.40 -33.80
N PHE A 223 -46.96 37.42 -35.09
CA PHE A 223 -45.94 36.53 -35.64
C PHE A 223 -44.59 36.80 -34.98
N ASN A 224 -44.19 38.08 -34.89
CA ASN A 224 -42.93 38.47 -34.27
C ASN A 224 -42.87 38.06 -32.80
N THR A 225 -43.95 38.22 -32.03
CA THR A 225 -44.03 37.77 -30.63
C THR A 225 -43.84 36.26 -30.51
N GLN A 226 -44.53 35.46 -31.31
CA GLN A 226 -44.40 33.99 -31.28
C GLN A 226 -43.00 33.54 -31.69
N TYR A 227 -42.44 34.13 -32.76
CA TYR A 227 -41.07 33.91 -33.20
C TYR A 227 -40.05 34.20 -32.08
N THR A 228 -40.16 35.34 -31.41
CA THR A 228 -39.29 35.72 -30.29
C THR A 228 -39.39 34.74 -29.12
N ASN A 229 -40.61 34.29 -28.78
CA ASN A 229 -40.81 33.29 -27.74
C ASN A 229 -40.12 31.96 -28.06
N LEU A 230 -40.24 31.47 -29.30
CA LEU A 230 -39.59 30.23 -29.76
C LEU A 230 -38.07 30.35 -29.76
N THR A 231 -37.55 31.46 -30.27
CA THR A 231 -36.10 31.72 -30.30
C THR A 231 -35.55 31.77 -28.88
N SER A 232 -36.27 32.40 -27.96
CA SER A 232 -35.89 32.48 -26.54
C SER A 232 -35.93 31.11 -25.86
N GLY A 233 -36.96 30.29 -26.12
CA GLY A 233 -37.04 28.94 -25.57
C GLY A 233 -35.98 27.99 -26.15
N LEU A 234 -35.63 28.14 -27.42
CA LEU A 234 -34.52 27.40 -28.03
C LEU A 234 -33.18 27.80 -27.41
N GLN A 235 -32.98 29.10 -27.13
CA GLN A 235 -31.80 29.58 -26.43
C GLN A 235 -31.74 29.06 -24.98
N ASP A 236 -32.87 28.97 -24.28
CA ASP A 236 -32.93 28.37 -22.95
C ASP A 236 -32.50 26.90 -22.96
N LEU A 237 -33.00 26.09 -23.90
CA LEU A 237 -32.55 24.71 -24.07
C LEU A 237 -31.04 24.61 -24.33
N ARG A 238 -30.48 25.51 -25.14
CA ARG A 238 -29.03 25.57 -25.38
C ARG A 238 -28.24 25.94 -24.13
N ASN A 239 -28.71 26.92 -23.37
CA ASN A 239 -28.07 27.31 -22.12
C ASN A 239 -28.09 26.15 -21.12
N ARG A 240 -29.23 25.47 -20.96
CA ARG A 240 -29.36 24.27 -20.11
C ARG A 240 -28.44 23.15 -20.57
N ARG A 241 -28.36 22.92 -21.89
CA ARG A 241 -27.43 21.95 -22.47
C ARG A 241 -25.97 22.30 -22.14
N GLN A 242 -25.58 23.57 -22.22
CA GLN A 242 -24.23 24.01 -21.87
C GLN A 242 -23.95 23.81 -20.39
N THR A 243 -24.89 24.20 -19.51
CA THR A 243 -24.77 23.95 -18.06
C THR A 243 -24.57 22.46 -17.75
N GLU A 244 -25.24 21.57 -18.47
CA GLU A 244 -25.08 20.14 -18.29
C GLU A 244 -23.73 19.62 -18.79
N LEU A 245 -23.23 20.13 -19.93
CA LEU A 245 -21.85 19.84 -20.39
C LEU A 245 -20.81 20.31 -19.37
N ASP A 246 -20.99 21.51 -18.82
CA ASP A 246 -20.11 22.04 -17.78
C ASP A 246 -20.18 21.17 -16.51
N ARG A 247 -21.36 20.68 -16.13
CA ARG A 247 -21.54 19.76 -15.00
C ARG A 247 -20.78 18.44 -15.21
N ILE A 248 -20.84 17.87 -16.42
CA ILE A 248 -20.09 16.67 -16.80
C ILE A 248 -18.59 16.93 -16.70
N SER A 249 -18.08 17.98 -17.36
CA SER A 249 -16.65 18.29 -17.39
C SER A 249 -16.07 18.62 -16.01
N ASN A 250 -16.83 19.34 -15.18
CA ASN A 250 -16.46 19.60 -13.79
C ASN A 250 -16.45 18.32 -12.96
N TYR A 251 -17.37 17.38 -13.23
CA TYR A 251 -17.40 16.09 -12.56
C TYR A 251 -16.18 15.24 -12.92
N GLU A 252 -15.86 15.13 -14.22
CA GLU A 252 -14.65 14.48 -14.75
C GLU A 252 -13.38 15.03 -14.09
N SER A 253 -13.19 16.36 -14.18
CA SER A 253 -12.03 17.04 -13.58
C SER A 253 -11.95 16.85 -12.07
N GLY A 254 -13.10 16.82 -11.39
CA GLY A 254 -13.19 16.54 -9.97
C GLY A 254 -12.74 15.13 -9.60
N ILE A 255 -13.01 14.12 -10.45
CA ILE A 255 -12.50 12.76 -10.20
C ILE A 255 -10.98 12.73 -10.28
N LEU A 256 -10.38 13.35 -11.30
CA LEU A 256 -8.92 13.38 -11.44
C LEU A 256 -8.25 14.15 -10.29
N THR A 257 -8.87 15.25 -9.84
CA THR A 257 -8.40 15.99 -8.66
C THR A 257 -8.43 15.11 -7.40
N ASP A 258 -9.50 14.34 -7.20
CA ASP A 258 -9.60 13.40 -6.08
C ASP A 258 -8.53 12.29 -6.21
N VAL A 259 -8.29 11.76 -7.41
CA VAL A 259 -7.26 10.76 -7.69
C VAL A 259 -5.87 11.27 -7.32
N ASP A 260 -5.50 12.47 -7.76
CA ASP A 260 -4.20 13.07 -7.45
C ASP A 260 -4.05 13.28 -5.93
N ALA A 261 -5.11 13.76 -5.27
CA ALA A 261 -5.12 13.89 -3.81
C ALA A 261 -4.99 12.53 -3.09
N TYR A 262 -5.57 11.46 -3.64
CA TYR A 262 -5.40 10.10 -3.11
C TYR A 262 -3.98 9.56 -3.33
N ARG A 263 -3.35 9.85 -4.47
CA ARG A 263 -1.95 9.47 -4.75
C ARG A 263 -0.98 10.20 -3.82
N ASP A 264 -1.16 11.49 -3.61
CA ASP A 264 -0.33 12.28 -2.71
C ASP A 264 -0.44 11.75 -1.27
N ARG A 265 -1.68 11.50 -0.79
CA ARG A 265 -1.91 10.87 0.51
C ARG A 265 -1.26 9.50 0.60
N LEU A 266 -1.38 8.66 -0.43
CA LEU A 266 -0.76 7.34 -0.46
C LEU A 266 0.78 7.43 -0.37
N GLY A 267 1.39 8.44 -1.01
CA GLY A 267 2.84 8.65 -0.95
C GLY A 267 3.38 8.93 0.46
N ASP A 268 2.55 9.48 1.35
CA ASP A 268 2.91 9.79 2.74
C ASP A 268 2.56 8.66 3.73
N ILE A 269 1.76 7.68 3.31
CA ILE A 269 1.27 6.59 4.17
C ILE A 269 2.22 5.39 4.05
N THR A 270 2.61 4.84 5.20
CA THR A 270 3.40 3.61 5.27
C THR A 270 2.56 2.45 5.79
N ILE A 271 3.14 1.24 5.79
CA ILE A 271 2.49 0.09 6.42
C ILE A 271 2.19 0.32 7.90
N ALA A 272 2.80 1.31 8.59
CA ALA A 272 2.54 1.62 10.00
C ALA A 272 1.14 2.23 10.24
N ASP A 273 0.60 2.92 9.23
CA ASP A 273 -0.51 3.86 9.38
C ASP A 273 -1.88 3.23 9.07
N GLU A 274 -2.27 2.20 9.84
CA GLU A 274 -3.49 1.39 9.61
C GLU A 274 -4.75 2.23 9.37
N ASN A 275 -5.02 3.19 10.26
CA ASN A 275 -6.19 4.05 10.16
C ASN A 275 -6.18 4.90 8.88
N ALA A 276 -5.01 5.32 8.42
CA ALA A 276 -4.87 6.13 7.21
C ALA A 276 -5.10 5.29 5.95
N ILE A 277 -4.58 4.06 5.92
CA ILE A 277 -4.83 3.07 4.85
C ILE A 277 -6.34 2.81 4.72
N ASP A 278 -7.02 2.46 5.82
CA ASP A 278 -8.45 2.14 5.80
C ASP A 278 -9.32 3.34 5.41
N THR A 279 -8.96 4.53 5.89
CA THR A 279 -9.66 5.77 5.52
C THR A 279 -9.52 6.05 4.03
N LEU A 280 -8.31 5.94 3.48
CA LEU A 280 -8.06 6.17 2.06
C LEU A 280 -8.80 5.14 1.18
N LEU A 281 -8.80 3.88 1.57
CA LEU A 281 -9.54 2.82 0.87
C LEU A 281 -11.05 3.09 0.85
N SER A 282 -11.61 3.55 1.97
CA SER A 282 -13.01 3.95 2.10
C SER A 282 -13.35 5.16 1.22
N ASP A 283 -12.50 6.19 1.22
CA ASP A 283 -12.67 7.40 0.40
C ASP A 283 -12.72 7.04 -1.09
N ILE A 284 -11.74 6.25 -1.57
CA ILE A 284 -11.70 5.78 -2.97
C ILE A 284 -12.93 4.94 -3.31
N THR A 285 -13.34 4.02 -2.43
CA THR A 285 -14.53 3.18 -2.65
C THR A 285 -15.79 4.03 -2.75
N ASN A 286 -15.95 5.04 -1.89
CA ASN A 286 -17.09 5.95 -1.94
C ASN A 286 -17.08 6.78 -3.22
N ARG A 287 -15.90 7.21 -3.69
CA ARG A 287 -15.76 7.93 -4.96
C ARG A 287 -16.13 7.05 -6.14
N GLN A 288 -15.64 5.81 -6.22
CA GLN A 288 -16.01 4.83 -7.26
C GLN A 288 -17.53 4.59 -7.32
N ARG A 289 -18.20 4.46 -6.16
CA ARG A 289 -19.67 4.38 -6.12
C ARG A 289 -20.34 5.65 -6.62
N GLY A 290 -19.76 6.82 -6.32
CA GLY A 290 -20.21 8.10 -6.83
C GLY A 290 -20.15 8.14 -8.37
N VAL A 291 -19.02 7.74 -8.94
CA VAL A 291 -18.80 7.66 -10.40
C VAL A 291 -19.84 6.76 -11.06
N GLY A 292 -20.09 5.57 -10.50
CA GLY A 292 -21.10 4.65 -11.03
C GLY A 292 -22.55 5.12 -10.89
N ARG A 293 -22.81 6.20 -10.14
CA ARG A 293 -24.14 6.81 -9.97
C ARG A 293 -24.29 8.11 -10.73
N PHE A 294 -23.22 8.63 -11.34
CA PHE A 294 -23.32 9.83 -12.14
C PHE A 294 -24.18 9.57 -13.36
N ALA A 295 -25.16 10.45 -13.59
CA ALA A 295 -26.13 10.33 -14.67
C ALA A 295 -26.34 11.69 -15.30
N SER A 296 -26.46 11.69 -16.62
CA SER A 296 -26.73 12.85 -17.45
C SER A 296 -27.68 12.45 -18.58
N ASP A 297 -28.48 13.42 -19.03
CA ASP A 297 -29.28 13.29 -20.26
C ASP A 297 -28.40 13.40 -21.51
N LEU A 298 -27.13 13.82 -21.36
CA LEU A 298 -26.13 13.87 -22.41
C LEU A 298 -25.21 12.65 -22.33
N GLY A 299 -24.61 12.27 -23.46
CA GLY A 299 -23.57 11.26 -23.49
C GLY A 299 -22.27 11.75 -22.85
N PHE A 300 -21.64 10.91 -22.04
CA PHE A 300 -20.35 11.12 -21.39
C PHE A 300 -19.64 9.76 -21.22
N ASP A 301 -18.33 9.77 -20.98
CA ASP A 301 -17.52 8.58 -20.74
C ASP A 301 -16.54 8.84 -19.60
N LEU A 302 -16.66 8.10 -18.50
CA LEU A 302 -15.79 8.20 -17.31
C LEU A 302 -14.81 7.03 -17.21
N SER A 303 -14.58 6.29 -18.31
CA SER A 303 -13.76 5.07 -18.30
C SER A 303 -12.30 5.34 -17.95
N GLN A 304 -11.76 6.49 -18.36
CA GLN A 304 -10.38 6.88 -18.05
C GLN A 304 -10.24 7.24 -16.56
N GLU A 305 -11.09 8.12 -16.07
CA GLU A 305 -11.13 8.58 -14.68
C GLU A 305 -11.42 7.41 -13.71
N GLY A 306 -12.32 6.51 -14.10
CA GLY A 306 -12.61 5.27 -13.37
C GLY A 306 -11.43 4.29 -13.36
N GLY A 307 -10.65 4.25 -14.45
CA GLY A 307 -9.40 3.48 -14.54
C GLY A 307 -8.36 3.98 -13.53
N GLU A 308 -8.11 5.28 -13.53
CA GLU A 308 -7.16 5.95 -12.62
C GLU A 308 -7.55 5.74 -11.14
N LEU A 309 -8.84 5.88 -10.79
CA LEU A 309 -9.35 5.53 -9.45
C LEU A 309 -9.09 4.07 -9.08
N SER A 310 -9.23 3.16 -10.05
CA SER A 310 -9.03 1.72 -9.83
C SER A 310 -7.56 1.36 -9.64
N ASP A 311 -6.64 2.10 -10.27
CA ASP A 311 -5.20 1.96 -10.06
C ASP A 311 -4.83 2.36 -8.63
N VAL A 312 -5.26 3.54 -8.16
CA VAL A 312 -4.98 3.97 -6.78
C VAL A 312 -5.59 3.03 -5.75
N TYR A 313 -6.82 2.53 -6.01
CA TYR A 313 -7.42 1.50 -5.16
C TYR A 313 -6.55 0.24 -5.03
N ARG A 314 -5.97 -0.22 -6.15
CA ARG A 314 -5.08 -1.38 -6.17
C ARG A 314 -3.80 -1.11 -5.38
N ASP A 315 -3.22 0.08 -5.49
CA ASP A 315 -1.99 0.43 -4.77
C ASP A 315 -2.22 0.50 -3.25
N VAL A 316 -3.33 1.09 -2.80
CA VAL A 316 -3.72 1.09 -1.37
C VAL A 316 -3.97 -0.33 -0.87
N SER A 317 -4.64 -1.17 -1.68
CA SER A 317 -4.87 -2.59 -1.34
C SER A 317 -3.57 -3.38 -1.25
N ASN A 318 -2.58 -3.08 -2.10
CA ASN A 318 -1.25 -3.67 -2.03
C ASN A 318 -0.54 -3.28 -0.73
N LEU A 319 -0.60 -2.01 -0.33
CA LEU A 319 -0.03 -1.54 0.94
C LEU A 319 -0.67 -2.24 2.15
N GLN A 320 -1.99 -2.46 2.13
CA GLN A 320 -2.69 -3.22 3.17
C GLN A 320 -2.21 -4.69 3.22
N ASN A 321 -2.01 -5.31 2.06
CA ASN A 321 -1.45 -6.66 1.97
C ASN A 321 0.00 -6.73 2.48
N GLU A 322 0.81 -5.70 2.21
CA GLU A 322 2.18 -5.59 2.73
C GLU A 322 2.19 -5.48 4.25
N ARG A 323 1.33 -4.65 4.84
CA ARG A 323 1.15 -4.59 6.31
C ARG A 323 0.81 -5.96 6.88
N GLN A 324 -0.12 -6.68 6.26
CA GLN A 324 -0.51 -8.02 6.73
C GLN A 324 0.66 -9.02 6.67
N ARG A 325 1.43 -9.02 5.58
CA ARG A 325 2.63 -9.87 5.47
C ARG A 325 3.67 -9.55 6.54
N GLU A 326 3.84 -8.27 6.87
CA GLU A 326 4.77 -7.87 7.92
C GLU A 326 4.30 -8.30 9.31
N LEU A 327 3.00 -8.17 9.62
CA LEU A 327 2.42 -8.71 10.85
C LEU A 327 2.62 -10.23 10.98
N ASP A 328 2.48 -10.96 9.87
CA ASP A 328 2.69 -12.41 9.87
C ASP A 328 4.18 -12.77 10.02
N ARG A 329 5.10 -11.96 9.47
CA ARG A 329 6.55 -12.08 9.69
C ARG A 329 6.91 -11.87 11.16
N ILE A 330 6.37 -10.83 11.79
CA ILE A 330 6.57 -10.53 13.22
C ILE A 330 6.06 -11.67 14.08
N ARG A 331 4.80 -12.11 13.88
CA ARG A 331 4.23 -13.24 14.64
C ARG A 331 5.05 -14.51 14.49
N SER A 332 5.53 -14.80 13.29
CA SER A 332 6.40 -15.96 13.04
C SER A 332 7.73 -15.82 13.79
N ALA A 333 8.34 -14.62 13.78
CA ALA A 333 9.56 -14.35 14.53
C ALA A 333 9.34 -14.48 16.05
N GLU A 334 8.27 -13.90 16.59
CA GLU A 334 7.90 -14.00 18.02
C GLU A 334 7.73 -15.47 18.45
N GLN A 335 7.05 -16.28 17.65
CA GLN A 335 6.86 -17.71 17.92
C GLN A 335 8.16 -18.50 17.82
N ASN A 336 8.97 -18.24 16.78
CA ASN A 336 10.25 -18.93 16.58
C ASN A 336 11.23 -18.61 17.70
N PHE A 337 11.39 -17.33 18.06
CA PHE A 337 12.27 -16.92 19.16
C PHE A 337 11.79 -17.45 20.50
N LEU A 338 10.49 -17.44 20.77
CA LEU A 338 9.94 -18.06 21.99
C LEU A 338 10.20 -19.57 22.03
N GLY A 339 10.03 -20.26 20.90
CA GLY A 339 10.31 -21.70 20.78
C GLY A 339 11.78 -22.02 21.03
N ASN A 340 12.69 -21.24 20.44
CA ASN A 340 14.12 -21.36 20.64
C ASN A 340 14.52 -21.06 22.09
N ALA A 341 13.99 -19.99 22.69
CA ALA A 341 14.24 -19.60 24.07
C ALA A 341 13.83 -20.72 25.04
N ARG A 342 12.62 -21.28 24.89
CA ARG A 342 12.15 -22.41 25.71
C ARG A 342 12.95 -23.68 25.51
N GLY A 343 13.35 -23.97 24.28
CA GLY A 343 14.20 -25.13 23.97
C GLY A 343 15.58 -24.99 24.61
N LEU A 344 16.13 -23.78 24.64
CA LEU A 344 17.38 -23.46 25.31
C LEU A 344 17.25 -23.55 26.84
N GLU A 345 16.20 -22.95 27.42
CA GLU A 345 15.84 -23.04 28.83
C GLU A 345 15.79 -24.49 29.31
N GLN A 346 15.02 -25.35 28.63
CA GLN A 346 14.93 -26.78 28.96
C GLN A 346 16.26 -27.51 28.83
N SER A 347 17.06 -27.15 27.82
CA SER A 347 18.39 -27.75 27.63
C SER A 347 19.37 -27.33 28.73
N ALA A 348 19.23 -26.12 29.25
CA ALA A 348 20.00 -25.61 30.38
C ALA A 348 19.56 -26.24 31.70
N GLU A 349 18.26 -26.32 31.98
CA GLU A 349 17.74 -26.96 33.19
C GLU A 349 18.07 -28.47 33.26
N GLY A 350 17.96 -29.17 32.13
CA GLY A 350 18.31 -30.59 32.02
C GLY A 350 19.79 -30.86 31.74
N GLY A 351 20.62 -29.82 31.65
CA GLY A 351 22.03 -29.92 31.28
C GLY A 351 22.85 -30.65 32.34
N SER A 352 23.97 -31.25 31.90
CA SER A 352 24.87 -31.98 32.78
C SER A 352 26.12 -31.17 33.11
N ILE A 353 26.55 -31.24 34.38
CA ILE A 353 27.78 -30.60 34.85
C ILE A 353 29.05 -31.24 34.29
N TYR A 354 28.98 -32.41 33.64
CA TYR A 354 30.16 -33.22 33.27
C TYR A 354 30.84 -32.76 31.97
N SER A 355 30.13 -32.12 31.03
CA SER A 355 30.72 -31.63 29.77
C SER A 355 30.85 -30.11 29.73
N GLY A 356 32.08 -29.60 29.82
CA GLY A 356 32.33 -28.15 29.70
C GLY A 356 31.99 -27.62 28.31
N ALA A 357 32.31 -28.38 27.26
CA ALA A 357 31.91 -28.02 25.90
C ALA A 357 30.38 -28.01 25.71
N GLY A 358 29.64 -28.84 26.46
CA GLY A 358 28.17 -28.82 26.47
C GLY A 358 27.62 -27.51 27.03
N ILE A 359 28.14 -27.06 28.17
CA ILE A 359 27.72 -25.80 28.81
C ILE A 359 28.08 -24.60 27.92
N ASN A 360 29.31 -24.55 27.37
CA ASN A 360 29.72 -23.47 26.47
C ASN A 360 28.81 -23.38 25.22
N ARG A 361 28.35 -24.51 24.67
CA ARG A 361 27.39 -24.49 23.54
C ARG A 361 26.04 -23.91 23.92
N LEU A 362 25.60 -24.09 25.17
CA LEU A 362 24.37 -23.45 25.66
C LEU A 362 24.57 -21.94 25.77
N GLU A 363 25.72 -21.48 26.27
CA GLU A 363 26.08 -20.05 26.34
C GLU A 363 26.22 -19.40 24.96
N ASP A 364 26.78 -20.12 23.97
CA ASP A 364 26.87 -19.63 22.59
C ASP A 364 25.46 -19.49 21.99
N ARG A 365 24.60 -20.51 22.14
CA ARG A 365 23.20 -20.47 21.68
C ARG A 365 22.38 -19.36 22.32
N LEU A 366 22.62 -19.09 23.61
CA LEU A 366 22.00 -17.99 24.32
C LEU A 366 22.38 -16.65 23.67
N ARG A 367 23.68 -16.40 23.51
CA ARG A 367 24.19 -15.17 22.89
C ARG A 367 23.71 -14.99 21.45
N ASP A 368 23.67 -16.08 20.67
CA ASP A 368 23.15 -16.04 19.30
C ASP A 368 21.66 -15.66 19.28
N LEU A 369 20.84 -16.24 20.17
CA LEU A 369 19.42 -15.93 20.26
C LEU A 369 19.15 -14.49 20.71
N GLU A 370 19.90 -13.99 21.69
CA GLU A 370 19.83 -12.59 22.11
C GLU A 370 20.22 -11.65 20.97
N GLY A 371 21.27 -12.01 20.21
CA GLY A 371 21.70 -11.30 19.02
C GLY A 371 20.63 -11.27 17.93
N ASP A 372 19.99 -12.40 17.65
CA ASP A 372 18.92 -12.52 16.67
C ASP A 372 17.70 -11.67 17.03
N ILE A 373 17.30 -11.66 18.32
CA ILE A 373 16.20 -10.82 18.82
C ILE A 373 16.57 -9.34 18.72
N ALA A 374 17.76 -8.96 19.17
CA ALA A 374 18.23 -7.57 19.11
C ALA A 374 18.40 -7.05 17.67
N GLY A 375 18.70 -7.95 16.72
CA GLY A 375 18.83 -7.65 15.30
C GLY A 375 17.50 -7.60 14.54
N PHE A 376 16.38 -8.05 15.13
CA PHE A 376 15.08 -7.98 14.48
C PHE A 376 14.62 -6.53 14.34
N SER A 377 14.28 -6.15 13.12
CA SER A 377 13.75 -4.82 12.80
C SER A 377 12.45 -4.94 12.03
N SER A 378 11.50 -4.08 12.39
CA SER A 378 10.19 -3.94 11.78
C SER A 378 9.73 -2.49 11.97
N VAL A 379 9.00 -1.97 10.98
CA VAL A 379 8.32 -0.67 11.12
C VAL A 379 7.10 -0.80 12.04
N LEU A 380 6.49 -1.99 12.06
CA LEU A 380 5.38 -2.31 12.96
C LEU A 380 5.91 -2.76 14.34
N PRO A 381 5.15 -2.52 15.42
CA PRO A 381 5.51 -3.00 16.75
C PRO A 381 5.66 -4.53 16.79
N SER A 382 6.68 -4.99 17.52
CA SER A 382 6.93 -6.42 17.83
C SER A 382 7.11 -6.61 19.33
N ASP A 383 6.66 -7.73 19.88
CA ASP A 383 6.76 -8.04 21.30
C ASP A 383 7.50 -9.38 21.55
N PHE A 384 8.75 -9.27 21.97
CA PHE A 384 9.59 -10.42 22.33
C PHE A 384 9.64 -10.69 23.84
N SER A 385 8.84 -10.00 24.66
CA SER A 385 8.90 -10.09 26.14
C SER A 385 8.81 -11.52 26.66
N ARG A 386 8.01 -12.37 26.01
CA ARG A 386 7.88 -13.80 26.36
C ARG A 386 9.15 -14.60 26.08
N ALA A 387 9.82 -14.32 24.97
CA ALA A 387 11.10 -14.96 24.64
C ALA A 387 12.19 -14.48 25.61
N THR A 388 12.22 -13.17 25.91
CA THR A 388 13.14 -12.58 26.90
C THR A 388 12.99 -13.22 28.28
N GLY A 389 11.77 -13.52 28.74
CA GLY A 389 11.56 -14.25 29.98
C GLY A 389 12.28 -15.61 30.02
N SER A 390 12.05 -16.45 29.00
CA SER A 390 12.72 -17.77 28.90
C SER A 390 14.25 -17.66 28.73
N ILE A 391 14.75 -16.59 28.09
CA ILE A 391 16.19 -16.32 27.98
C ILE A 391 16.79 -16.07 29.37
N THR A 392 16.15 -15.25 30.20
CA THR A 392 16.61 -14.98 31.58
C THR A 392 16.59 -16.24 32.46
N ASP A 393 15.60 -17.11 32.27
CA ASP A 393 15.53 -18.39 32.98
C ASP A 393 16.67 -19.32 32.51
N ALA A 394 16.95 -19.38 31.20
CA ALA A 394 18.07 -20.12 30.64
C ALA A 394 19.43 -19.59 31.13
N GLU A 395 19.64 -18.28 31.18
CA GLU A 395 20.83 -17.63 31.77
C GLU A 395 21.07 -18.13 33.20
N THR A 396 20.02 -18.10 34.02
CA THR A 396 20.08 -18.52 35.42
C THR A 396 20.45 -19.99 35.54
N ALA A 397 19.84 -20.86 34.71
CA ALA A 397 20.13 -22.29 34.70
C ALA A 397 21.57 -22.60 34.26
N ILE A 398 22.07 -21.95 33.21
CA ILE A 398 23.45 -22.10 32.73
C ILE A 398 24.46 -21.66 33.81
N ALA A 399 24.21 -20.51 34.46
CA ALA A 399 25.04 -20.04 35.56
C ALA A 399 25.08 -21.05 36.72
N SER A 400 23.93 -21.65 37.06
CA SER A 400 23.84 -22.70 38.07
C SER A 400 24.66 -23.95 37.70
N LEU A 401 24.63 -24.39 36.44
CA LEU A 401 25.44 -25.51 35.96
C LEU A 401 26.94 -25.23 36.10
N ASN A 402 27.38 -24.04 35.70
CA ASN A 402 28.78 -23.63 35.83
C ASN A 402 29.24 -23.62 37.29
N GLU A 403 28.43 -23.08 38.20
CA GLU A 403 28.78 -23.01 39.62
C GLU A 403 28.84 -24.40 40.27
N ARG A 404 27.87 -25.27 39.97
CA ARG A 404 27.88 -26.67 40.43
C ARG A 404 29.09 -27.42 39.89
N ARG A 405 29.36 -27.30 38.59
CA ARG A 405 30.53 -27.92 37.96
C ARG A 405 31.83 -27.43 38.62
N LYS A 406 31.96 -26.13 38.85
CA LYS A 406 33.12 -25.54 39.51
C LYS A 406 33.32 -26.12 40.91
N THR A 407 32.25 -26.17 41.70
CA THR A 407 32.27 -26.73 43.06
C THR A 407 32.78 -28.17 43.07
N GLU A 408 32.26 -29.03 42.19
CA GLU A 408 32.71 -30.43 42.12
C GLU A 408 34.17 -30.57 41.68
N LEU A 409 34.59 -29.80 40.68
CA LEU A 409 35.99 -29.79 40.24
C LEU A 409 36.95 -29.25 41.32
N ASP A 410 36.51 -28.25 42.10
CA ASP A 410 37.28 -27.72 43.23
C ASP A 410 37.38 -28.73 44.37
N ASN A 411 36.32 -29.52 44.64
CA ASN A 411 36.37 -30.61 45.61
C ASN A 411 37.39 -31.69 45.21
N ILE A 412 37.37 -32.12 43.95
CA ILE A 412 38.34 -33.09 43.40
C ILE A 412 39.76 -32.53 43.51
N LEU A 413 39.98 -31.26 43.13
CA LEU A 413 41.29 -30.62 43.23
C LEU A 413 41.77 -30.51 44.69
N ALA A 414 40.88 -30.19 45.63
CA ALA A 414 41.21 -30.13 47.04
C ALA A 414 41.66 -31.50 47.59
N GLN A 415 41.00 -32.59 47.17
CA GLN A 415 41.44 -33.95 47.51
C GLN A 415 42.84 -34.25 46.96
N VAL A 416 43.08 -33.94 45.68
CA VAL A 416 44.38 -34.14 45.02
C VAL A 416 45.49 -33.39 45.73
N THR A 417 45.30 -32.08 45.93
CA THR A 417 46.29 -31.20 46.55
C THR A 417 46.51 -31.49 48.03
N GLY A 418 45.46 -31.86 48.76
CA GLY A 418 45.59 -32.30 50.15
C GLY A 418 46.41 -33.57 50.27
N ALA A 419 46.18 -34.56 49.39
CA ALA A 419 46.87 -35.85 49.42
C ALA A 419 48.38 -35.73 49.12
N SER A 420 48.81 -34.86 48.21
CA SER A 420 50.24 -34.64 47.95
C SER A 420 50.88 -33.51 48.74
N GLY A 421 50.07 -32.73 49.47
CA GLY A 421 50.50 -31.57 50.25
C GLY A 421 50.75 -31.93 51.71
N SER A 422 50.08 -31.21 52.62
CA SER A 422 50.24 -31.37 54.07
C SER A 422 50.10 -32.81 54.53
N ASN A 423 49.14 -33.56 53.98
CA ASN A 423 48.90 -34.93 54.42
C ASN A 423 50.10 -35.84 54.13
N LEU A 424 50.79 -35.66 52.99
CA LEU A 424 51.99 -36.44 52.67
C LEU A 424 53.22 -35.97 53.45
N THR A 425 53.35 -34.66 53.69
CA THR A 425 54.48 -34.11 54.43
C THR A 425 54.43 -34.43 55.93
N ASP A 426 53.22 -34.52 56.49
CA ASP A 426 53.01 -34.79 57.91
C ASP A 426 53.15 -36.28 58.25
N LEU A 427 53.03 -37.16 57.24
CA LEU A 427 53.28 -38.58 57.40
C LEU A 427 54.74 -38.85 57.75
N LYS A 428 54.92 -39.77 58.70
CA LYS A 428 56.24 -40.28 59.04
C LYS A 428 56.80 -41.07 57.85
N ALA A 429 58.12 -41.00 57.65
CA ALA A 429 58.78 -41.63 56.50
C ALA A 429 58.59 -43.16 56.45
N TYR A 430 58.27 -43.79 57.57
CA TYR A 430 58.02 -45.23 57.70
C TYR A 430 56.52 -45.62 57.58
N ASP A 431 55.59 -44.66 57.47
CA ASP A 431 54.15 -44.94 57.44
C ASP A 431 53.66 -45.35 56.03
N GLU A 432 53.94 -46.60 55.66
CA GLU A 432 53.51 -47.19 54.39
C GLU A 432 51.99 -47.26 54.23
N ALA A 433 51.27 -47.56 55.32
CA ALA A 433 49.81 -47.65 55.29
C ALA A 433 49.18 -46.27 55.04
N GLY A 434 49.71 -45.21 55.68
CA GLY A 434 49.32 -43.83 55.41
C GLY A 434 49.53 -43.45 53.96
N MET A 435 50.70 -43.75 53.39
CA MET A 435 50.99 -43.50 51.98
C MET A 435 50.06 -44.29 51.03
N GLY A 436 49.76 -45.55 51.33
CA GLY A 436 48.82 -46.38 50.56
C GLY A 436 47.37 -45.85 50.60
N ASN A 437 46.94 -45.30 51.74
CA ASN A 437 45.64 -44.65 51.87
C ASN A 437 45.56 -43.38 51.00
N LEU A 438 46.62 -42.56 50.99
CA LEU A 438 46.69 -41.37 50.14
C LEU A 438 46.68 -41.75 48.65
N GLN A 439 47.38 -42.80 48.26
CA GLN A 439 47.37 -43.29 46.86
C GLN A 439 45.96 -43.77 46.45
N SER A 440 45.23 -44.40 47.36
CA SER A 440 43.84 -44.82 47.11
C SER A 440 42.92 -43.61 46.95
N ALA A 441 43.06 -42.59 47.80
CA ALA A 441 42.30 -41.34 47.68
C ALA A 441 42.57 -40.62 46.34
N LEU A 442 43.81 -40.63 45.84
CA LEU A 442 44.13 -40.09 44.52
C LEU A 442 43.48 -40.89 43.38
N ARG A 443 43.39 -42.22 43.51
CA ARG A 443 42.67 -43.05 42.52
C ARG A 443 41.18 -42.72 42.49
N ASP A 444 40.55 -42.56 43.65
CA ASP A 444 39.14 -42.16 43.76
C ASP A 444 38.90 -40.78 43.13
N ALA A 445 39.74 -39.79 43.44
CA ALA A 445 39.69 -38.48 42.81
C ALA A 445 39.89 -38.55 41.29
N GLY A 446 40.72 -39.49 40.80
CA GLY A 446 40.89 -39.77 39.38
C GLY A 446 39.64 -40.36 38.72
N TYR A 447 38.95 -41.28 39.40
CA TYR A 447 37.68 -41.82 38.92
C TYR A 447 36.59 -40.74 38.85
N ASP A 448 36.49 -39.89 39.87
CA ASP A 448 35.54 -38.78 39.88
C ASP A 448 35.85 -37.79 38.75
N LEU A 449 37.12 -37.42 38.58
CA LEU A 449 37.57 -36.52 37.51
C LEU A 449 37.30 -37.09 36.12
N SER A 450 37.39 -38.41 35.94
CA SER A 450 37.21 -39.06 34.64
C SER A 450 35.81 -38.87 34.04
N GLN A 451 34.82 -38.56 34.87
CA GLN A 451 33.46 -38.24 34.41
C GLN A 451 33.40 -36.87 33.74
N PHE A 452 34.33 -35.96 34.06
CA PHE A 452 34.35 -34.61 33.56
C PHE A 452 35.22 -34.46 32.31
N SER A 453 34.83 -33.55 31.42
CA SER A 453 35.62 -33.18 30.23
C SER A 453 35.63 -31.67 30.00
N GLY A 454 36.76 -31.13 29.52
CA GLY A 454 36.94 -29.71 29.18
C GLY A 454 37.13 -28.76 30.37
N GLY A 455 37.47 -27.50 30.08
CA GLY A 455 37.80 -26.50 31.11
C GLY A 455 39.05 -26.90 31.90
N ARG A 456 38.96 -26.85 33.24
CA ARG A 456 40.06 -27.11 34.19
C ARG A 456 40.43 -28.59 34.37
N VAL A 457 39.74 -29.52 33.70
CA VAL A 457 39.95 -30.97 33.89
C VAL A 457 41.40 -31.37 33.60
N ASN A 458 42.00 -30.87 32.51
CA ASN A 458 43.38 -31.19 32.15
C ASN A 458 44.39 -30.66 33.19
N ASP A 459 44.11 -29.49 33.77
CA ASP A 459 44.95 -28.92 34.82
C ASP A 459 44.90 -29.78 36.08
N ILE A 460 43.69 -30.19 36.49
CA ILE A 460 43.50 -31.08 37.65
C ILE A 460 44.13 -32.46 37.39
N GLN A 461 44.03 -32.99 36.17
CA GLN A 461 44.65 -34.26 35.79
C GLN A 461 46.18 -34.20 35.85
N THR A 462 46.76 -33.05 35.50
CA THR A 462 48.20 -32.78 35.67
C THR A 462 48.56 -32.74 37.15
N GLN A 463 47.78 -32.05 37.98
CA GLN A 463 47.97 -32.03 39.44
C GLN A 463 47.85 -33.42 40.06
N LEU A 464 46.92 -34.25 39.61
CA LEU A 464 46.73 -35.63 40.04
C LEU A 464 47.96 -36.50 39.71
N SER A 465 48.51 -36.34 38.51
CA SER A 465 49.72 -37.06 38.07
C SER A 465 50.95 -36.67 38.90
N ASN A 466 51.09 -35.37 39.20
CA ASN A 466 52.14 -34.86 40.07
C ASN A 466 51.98 -35.38 41.50
N ALA A 467 50.75 -35.38 42.03
CA ALA A 467 50.43 -35.87 43.35
C ALA A 467 50.76 -37.36 43.51
N THR A 468 50.43 -38.16 42.49
CA THR A 468 50.75 -39.60 42.46
C THR A 468 52.26 -39.82 42.46
N SER A 469 52.99 -39.08 41.61
CA SER A 469 54.47 -39.14 41.55
C SER A 469 55.12 -38.77 42.88
N ALA A 470 54.55 -37.82 43.63
CA ALA A 470 55.06 -37.41 44.94
C ALA A 470 54.93 -38.54 45.99
N ILE A 471 53.80 -39.25 46.00
CA ILE A 471 53.60 -40.41 46.89
C ILE A 471 54.53 -41.55 46.49
N ASP A 472 54.63 -41.85 45.19
CA ASP A 472 55.51 -42.90 44.68
C ASP A 472 56.98 -42.62 45.04
N THR A 473 57.40 -41.35 45.00
CA THR A 473 58.74 -40.93 45.46
C THR A 473 58.95 -41.24 46.95
N ARG A 474 57.95 -40.98 47.80
CA ARG A 474 58.04 -41.28 49.24
C ARG A 474 58.07 -42.78 49.53
N LEU A 475 57.35 -43.58 48.76
CA LEU A 475 57.42 -45.04 48.83
C LEU A 475 58.81 -45.55 48.38
N GLN A 476 59.43 -44.93 47.37
CA GLN A 476 60.81 -45.23 46.97
C GLN A 476 61.83 -44.82 48.03
N GLU A 477 61.65 -43.66 48.69
CA GLU A 477 62.47 -43.25 49.83
C GLU A 477 62.39 -44.27 50.97
N LEU A 478 61.18 -44.74 51.29
CA LEU A 478 60.96 -45.80 52.28
C LEU A 478 61.67 -47.10 51.88
N SER A 479 61.51 -47.55 50.63
CA SER A 479 62.21 -48.73 50.12
C SER A 479 63.73 -48.58 50.23
N THR A 480 64.27 -47.41 49.89
CA THR A 480 65.70 -47.11 49.99
C THR A 480 66.19 -47.14 51.44
N ALA A 481 65.41 -46.57 52.36
CA ALA A 481 65.73 -46.60 53.79
C ALA A 481 65.77 -48.03 54.34
N ARG A 482 64.85 -48.91 53.90
CA ARG A 482 64.85 -50.34 54.26
C ARG A 482 66.12 -51.06 53.80
N THR A 483 66.55 -50.86 52.55
CA THR A 483 67.81 -51.43 52.03
C THR A 483 69.06 -50.88 52.75
N GLN A 484 69.05 -49.61 53.15
CA GLN A 484 70.14 -49.05 53.96
C GLN A 484 70.20 -49.65 55.37
N LEU A 485 69.04 -49.96 55.97
CA LEU A 485 68.98 -50.64 57.27
C LEU A 485 69.53 -52.08 57.17
N GLU A 486 69.22 -52.80 56.09
CA GLU A 486 69.84 -54.11 55.78
C GLU A 486 71.37 -53.99 55.69
N THR A 487 71.86 -53.02 54.91
CA THR A 487 73.31 -52.78 54.78
C THR A 487 73.95 -52.49 56.14
N ARG A 488 73.32 -51.65 56.97
CA ARG A 488 73.80 -51.35 58.33
C ARG A 488 73.77 -52.58 59.24
N ALA A 489 72.79 -53.46 59.09
CA ALA A 489 72.72 -54.72 59.84
C ALA A 489 73.85 -55.68 59.44
N GLN A 490 74.13 -55.78 58.14
CA GLN A 490 75.29 -56.53 57.61
C GLN A 490 76.61 -55.97 58.12
N GLU A 491 76.80 -54.64 58.10
CA GLU A 491 77.99 -53.99 58.62
C GLU A 491 78.16 -54.23 60.12
N LEU A 492 77.10 -54.10 60.91
CA LEU A 492 77.14 -54.36 62.36
C LEU A 492 77.51 -55.83 62.66
N LEU A 493 76.95 -56.77 61.90
CA LEU A 493 77.31 -58.19 61.99
C LEU A 493 78.79 -58.42 61.71
N GLN A 494 79.34 -57.81 60.65
CA GLN A 494 80.76 -57.90 60.33
C GLN A 494 81.64 -57.26 61.42
N GLN A 495 81.25 -56.10 61.95
CA GLN A 495 81.96 -55.44 63.04
C GLN A 495 82.02 -56.32 64.29
N ILE A 496 80.88 -56.92 64.69
CA ILE A 496 80.80 -57.80 65.85
C ILE A 496 81.58 -59.10 65.63
N ASN A 497 81.57 -59.65 64.41
CA ASN A 497 82.36 -60.84 64.08
C ASN A 497 83.88 -60.58 64.13
N ASN A 498 84.33 -59.37 63.81
CA ASN A 498 85.74 -58.99 63.81
C ASN A 498 86.21 -58.35 65.13
N ALA A 499 85.31 -58.08 66.06
CA ALA A 499 85.62 -57.49 67.34
C ALA A 499 86.18 -58.54 68.32
N ASN A 500 87.17 -58.13 69.12
CA ASN A 500 87.70 -58.93 70.21
C ASN A 500 87.13 -58.42 71.54
N PHE A 501 86.32 -59.24 72.19
CA PHE A 501 85.73 -58.94 73.49
C PHE A 501 86.47 -59.71 74.59
N TYR A 502 86.96 -59.01 75.61
CA TYR A 502 87.74 -59.59 76.71
C TYR A 502 87.04 -59.47 78.07
N ALA A 503 86.08 -58.55 78.22
CA ALA A 503 85.23 -58.39 79.39
C ALA A 503 83.77 -58.11 79.00
N SER A 504 82.82 -58.45 79.87
CA SER A 504 81.38 -58.22 79.62
C SER A 504 81.03 -56.77 79.27
N ASN A 505 81.74 -55.79 79.84
CA ASN A 505 81.55 -54.37 79.54
C ASN A 505 81.90 -54.00 78.10
N ASP A 506 82.75 -54.76 77.42
CA ASP A 506 83.17 -54.49 76.03
C ASP A 506 82.01 -54.68 75.04
N LEU A 507 80.98 -55.46 75.41
CA LEU A 507 79.78 -55.68 74.59
C LEU A 507 78.78 -54.52 74.64
N THR A 508 78.90 -53.60 75.60
CA THR A 508 77.90 -52.54 75.85
C THR A 508 77.70 -51.63 74.64
N GLY A 509 78.79 -51.27 73.95
CA GLY A 509 78.74 -50.43 72.75
C GLY A 509 78.01 -51.11 71.59
N SER A 510 78.35 -52.37 71.31
CA SER A 510 77.69 -53.16 70.25
C SER A 510 76.24 -53.49 70.57
N GLN A 511 75.89 -53.74 71.84
CA GLN A 511 74.49 -53.93 72.25
C GLN A 511 73.67 -52.66 72.03
N THR A 512 74.20 -51.48 72.39
CA THR A 512 73.50 -50.21 72.19
C THR A 512 73.27 -49.93 70.70
N GLN A 513 74.26 -50.23 69.84
CA GLN A 513 74.13 -50.10 68.38
C GLN A 513 73.10 -51.09 67.81
N PHE A 514 73.09 -52.33 68.30
CA PHE A 514 72.09 -53.33 67.94
C PHE A 514 70.69 -52.89 68.36
N ASP A 515 70.48 -52.49 69.61
CA ASP A 515 69.16 -52.08 70.11
C ASP A 515 68.60 -50.89 69.31
N ALA A 516 69.46 -49.91 68.99
CA ALA A 516 69.09 -48.78 68.15
C ALA A 516 68.74 -49.19 66.71
N LEU A 517 69.54 -50.09 66.10
CA LEU A 517 69.29 -50.56 64.74
C LEU A 517 68.05 -51.47 64.67
N ASN A 518 67.85 -52.36 65.63
CA ASN A 518 66.68 -53.23 65.71
C ASN A 518 65.40 -52.39 65.85
N ALA A 519 65.41 -51.37 66.70
CA ALA A 519 64.29 -50.44 66.82
C ALA A 519 63.99 -49.70 65.49
N GLU A 520 65.01 -49.31 64.72
CA GLU A 520 64.82 -48.70 63.40
C GLU A 520 64.31 -49.71 62.35
N VAL A 521 64.81 -50.95 62.36
CA VAL A 521 64.37 -52.04 61.47
C VAL A 521 62.90 -52.39 61.72
N GLU A 522 62.48 -52.49 62.99
CA GLU A 522 61.08 -52.69 63.37
C GLU A 522 60.22 -51.49 62.96
N LEU A 523 60.68 -50.26 63.19
CA LEU A 523 59.93 -49.04 62.88
C LEU A 523 59.68 -48.88 61.37
N TYR A 524 60.67 -49.17 60.54
CA TYR A 524 60.57 -49.11 59.08
C TYR A 524 60.00 -50.40 58.48
N ASN A 525 59.79 -51.45 59.28
CA ASN A 525 59.41 -52.79 58.83
C ASN A 525 60.36 -53.30 57.72
N ALA A 526 61.67 -53.19 57.94
CA ALA A 526 62.71 -53.58 57.00
C ALA A 526 62.94 -55.10 57.06
N GLN A 527 62.04 -55.87 56.45
CA GLN A 527 62.05 -57.34 56.51
C GLN A 527 63.36 -57.97 56.04
N GLU A 528 64.00 -57.38 55.04
CA GLU A 528 65.27 -57.86 54.47
C GLU A 528 66.41 -57.83 55.49
N ALA A 529 66.37 -56.93 56.49
CA ALA A 529 67.40 -56.81 57.52
C ALA A 529 67.23 -57.79 58.71
N LEU A 530 66.09 -58.48 58.80
CA LEU A 530 65.74 -59.27 60.01
C LEU A 530 66.68 -60.46 60.22
N ASP A 531 67.12 -61.10 59.15
CA ASP A 531 68.01 -62.26 59.24
C ASP A 531 69.40 -61.85 59.79
N GLU A 532 69.94 -60.70 59.36
CA GLU A 532 71.17 -60.14 59.90
C GLU A 532 71.03 -59.67 61.34
N ILE A 533 69.94 -59.00 61.67
CA ILE A 533 69.62 -58.58 63.04
C ILE A 533 69.58 -59.81 63.97
N GLN A 534 68.91 -60.88 63.54
CA GLN A 534 68.85 -62.12 64.34
C GLN A 534 70.23 -62.77 64.49
N GLN A 535 71.08 -62.73 63.46
CA GLN A 535 72.45 -63.20 63.56
C GLN A 535 73.31 -62.35 64.51
N VAL A 536 73.15 -61.02 64.48
CA VAL A 536 73.81 -60.10 65.41
C VAL A 536 73.40 -60.41 66.85
N GLU A 537 72.10 -60.58 67.10
CA GLU A 537 71.56 -60.90 68.42
C GLU A 537 72.12 -62.22 68.95
N ASN A 538 72.08 -63.27 68.13
CA ASN A 538 72.62 -64.58 68.48
C ASN A 538 74.11 -64.51 68.82
N LYS A 539 74.88 -63.76 68.02
CA LYS A 539 76.33 -63.60 68.25
C LYS A 539 76.61 -62.83 69.54
N LEU A 540 75.94 -61.70 69.77
CA LEU A 540 76.09 -60.92 71.01
C LEU A 540 75.72 -61.74 72.25
N ASN A 541 74.63 -62.51 72.19
CA ASN A 541 74.23 -63.40 73.29
C ASN A 541 75.22 -64.55 73.52
N SER A 542 75.76 -65.13 72.45
CA SER A 542 76.82 -66.15 72.55
C SER A 542 78.10 -65.60 73.20
N GLU A 543 78.54 -64.41 72.79
CA GLU A 543 79.71 -63.74 73.36
C GLU A 543 79.48 -63.35 74.81
N ARG A 544 78.28 -62.84 75.14
CA ARG A 544 77.87 -62.55 76.52
C ARG A 544 77.97 -63.80 77.40
N ASN A 545 77.40 -64.92 76.95
CA ASN A 545 77.46 -66.19 77.69
C ASN A 545 78.89 -66.70 77.86
N ARG A 546 79.73 -66.58 76.81
CA ARG A 546 81.16 -66.93 76.89
C ARG A 546 81.87 -66.09 77.94
N LEU A 547 81.74 -64.77 77.88
CA LEU A 547 82.41 -63.84 78.80
C LEU A 547 81.91 -63.99 80.23
N THR A 548 80.62 -64.20 80.47
CA THR A 548 80.10 -64.49 81.82
C THR A 548 80.66 -65.80 82.37
N THR A 549 80.81 -66.83 81.51
CA THR A 549 81.43 -68.09 81.90
C THR A 549 82.91 -67.91 82.21
N ASP A 550 83.63 -67.14 81.38
CA ASP A 550 85.05 -66.83 81.59
C ASP A 550 85.28 -65.98 82.84
N GLU A 551 84.46 -64.95 83.10
CA GLU A 551 84.46 -64.17 84.34
C GLU A 551 84.19 -65.07 85.55
N GLY A 552 83.24 -66.00 85.44
CA GLY A 552 82.97 -67.03 86.45
C GLY A 552 84.17 -67.96 86.69
N ASN A 553 84.86 -68.40 85.62
CA ASN A 553 86.04 -69.25 85.69
C ASN A 553 87.28 -68.50 86.23
N VAL A 554 87.44 -67.22 85.91
CA VAL A 554 88.48 -66.34 86.47
C VAL A 554 88.19 -66.06 87.94
N ALA A 555 86.94 -65.76 88.31
CA ALA A 555 86.53 -65.61 89.70
C ALA A 555 86.73 -66.91 90.50
N ALA A 556 86.43 -68.07 89.90
CA ALA A 556 86.69 -69.39 90.49
C ALA A 556 88.19 -69.67 90.65
N ARG A 557 89.02 -69.37 89.64
CA ARG A 557 90.49 -69.46 89.74
C ARG A 557 91.06 -68.51 90.78
N LEU A 558 90.62 -67.26 90.84
CA LEU A 558 91.05 -66.30 91.86
C LEU A 558 90.57 -66.72 93.26
N ALA A 559 89.39 -67.32 93.39
CA ALA A 559 88.91 -67.89 94.65
C ALA A 559 89.76 -69.10 95.06
N GLN A 560 90.16 -69.94 94.10
CA GLN A 560 91.02 -71.09 94.33
C GLN A 560 92.46 -70.69 94.65
N GLU A 561 93.04 -69.72 93.94
CA GLU A 561 94.35 -69.12 94.27
C GLU A 561 94.32 -68.42 95.64
N ARG A 562 93.23 -67.72 95.99
CA ARG A 562 93.07 -67.17 97.34
C ARG A 562 92.93 -68.26 98.39
N ALA A 563 92.28 -69.38 98.09
CA ALA A 563 92.21 -70.53 98.98
C ALA A 563 93.57 -71.23 99.13
N ASP A 564 94.33 -71.36 98.04
CA ASP A 564 95.67 -71.95 98.03
C ASP A 564 96.66 -71.06 98.80
N VAL A 565 96.63 -69.73 98.59
CA VAL A 565 97.41 -68.76 99.36
C VAL A 565 96.98 -68.73 100.84
N ALA A 566 95.68 -68.78 101.14
CA ALA A 566 95.18 -68.84 102.51
C ALA A 566 95.55 -70.17 103.21
N SER A 567 95.66 -71.27 102.46
CA SER A 567 96.14 -72.57 102.97
C SER A 567 97.67 -72.63 103.13
N ALA A 568 98.41 -71.78 102.41
CA ALA A 568 99.87 -71.64 102.51
C ALA A 568 100.31 -70.67 103.64
N ILE A 569 99.38 -69.95 104.27
CA ILE A 569 99.66 -69.12 105.45
C ILE A 569 99.19 -69.88 106.69
N GLY A 570 100.12 -70.57 107.34
CA GLY A 570 99.90 -71.21 108.62
C GLY A 570 99.60 -70.19 109.75
N PRO A 571 99.09 -70.63 110.91
CA PRO A 571 98.63 -69.78 112.03
C PRO A 571 99.67 -68.81 112.63
N SER A 572 100.92 -68.87 112.17
CA SER A 572 102.07 -68.08 112.60
C SER A 572 102.48 -66.96 111.62
N GLY A 573 101.79 -66.79 110.48
CA GLY A 573 101.95 -65.62 109.60
C GLY A 573 103.25 -65.56 108.79
N VAL A 574 103.91 -66.69 108.54
CA VAL A 574 105.14 -66.78 107.72
C VAL A 574 105.01 -67.93 106.71
N MET A 575 105.38 -67.70 105.44
CA MET A 575 105.36 -68.70 104.35
C MET A 575 106.46 -69.76 104.53
N GLU A 576 106.10 -71.05 104.60
CA GLU A 576 107.06 -72.17 104.67
C GLU A 576 107.28 -72.79 103.27
N PHE A 577 108.49 -72.65 102.74
CA PHE A 577 108.95 -73.32 101.51
C PHE A 577 109.64 -74.65 101.85
N ASN A 578 108.88 -75.74 101.90
CA ASN A 578 109.43 -77.09 101.78
C ASN A 578 108.33 -78.05 101.30
N ASN A 579 108.61 -78.80 100.23
CA ASN A 579 107.79 -79.86 99.59
C ASN A 579 106.81 -79.48 98.47
N ILE A 580 107.31 -78.86 97.39
CA ILE A 580 106.77 -79.10 96.03
C ILE A 580 107.93 -79.43 95.08
N ALA A 581 108.58 -80.56 95.34
CA ALA A 581 109.48 -81.22 94.39
C ALA A 581 109.60 -82.70 94.76
N ARG A 582 108.56 -83.47 94.41
CA ARG A 582 108.56 -84.93 94.12
C ARG A 582 107.16 -85.51 94.36
N ASN A 583 106.33 -85.44 93.33
CA ASN A 583 105.47 -86.52 92.83
C ASN A 583 104.50 -85.91 91.82
N GLN A 584 104.82 -86.04 90.53
CA GLN A 584 103.95 -86.08 89.33
C GLN A 584 104.64 -85.56 88.05
N VAL A 585 105.94 -85.82 87.88
CA VAL A 585 106.56 -85.84 86.54
C VAL A 585 107.51 -87.03 86.51
N ASP A 586 107.09 -88.12 85.88
CA ASP A 586 108.01 -89.20 85.51
C ASP A 586 108.96 -88.67 84.41
N PRO A 587 110.28 -88.79 84.58
CA PRO A 587 111.24 -88.29 83.60
C PRO A 587 111.22 -89.15 82.33
N MET A 588 110.94 -88.53 81.18
CA MET A 588 111.15 -89.13 79.86
C MET A 588 112.60 -89.58 79.71
N SER A 589 112.82 -90.81 79.22
CA SER A 589 114.16 -91.31 78.91
C SER A 589 114.78 -90.53 77.74
N LEU A 590 116.12 -90.48 77.65
CA LEU A 590 116.82 -89.82 76.54
C LEU A 590 116.37 -90.34 75.16
N GLU A 591 115.99 -91.62 75.09
CA GLU A 591 115.38 -92.25 73.91
C GLU A 591 113.97 -91.72 73.62
N GLN A 592 113.17 -91.43 74.64
CA GLN A 592 111.85 -90.79 74.50
C GLN A 592 111.95 -89.30 74.16
N TYR A 593 112.97 -88.58 74.66
CA TYR A 593 113.24 -87.20 74.29
C TYR A 593 113.80 -87.07 72.86
N LEU A 594 114.69 -87.98 72.45
CA LEU A 594 115.17 -88.07 71.07
C LEU A 594 114.07 -88.54 70.11
N ASN A 595 113.13 -89.38 70.54
CA ASN A 595 111.93 -89.68 69.77
C ASN A 595 110.94 -88.51 69.73
N LEU A 596 110.88 -87.64 70.75
CA LEU A 596 110.05 -86.42 70.72
C LEU A 596 110.65 -85.34 69.80
N LEU A 597 111.98 -85.25 69.73
CA LEU A 597 112.70 -84.41 68.76
C LEU A 597 112.59 -84.99 67.34
N ARG A 598 112.73 -86.32 67.16
CA ARG A 598 112.48 -87.00 65.88
C ARG A 598 111.01 -87.00 65.45
N SER A 599 110.07 -86.96 66.39
CA SER A 599 108.63 -86.83 66.11
C SER A 599 108.17 -85.37 65.97
N GLN A 600 109.06 -84.39 66.16
CA GLN A 600 108.84 -82.99 65.80
C GLN A 600 109.61 -82.58 64.53
N GLU A 601 110.62 -83.34 64.10
CA GLU A 601 111.46 -83.04 62.92
C GLU A 601 111.27 -83.97 61.71
N GLU A 602 110.53 -85.09 61.78
CA GLU A 602 110.24 -85.94 60.61
C GLU A 602 108.79 -86.48 60.63
N GLU A 603 107.82 -85.59 60.38
CA GLU A 603 106.70 -85.93 59.50
C GLU A 603 106.92 -85.20 58.17
N ASP A 604 106.91 -86.02 57.12
CA ASP A 604 107.55 -85.86 55.84
C ASP A 604 106.96 -84.70 54.98
N PRO A 605 107.81 -83.90 54.34
CA PRO A 605 107.46 -82.81 53.43
C PRO A 605 107.41 -83.28 51.95
N THR A 606 106.42 -82.81 51.19
CA THR A 606 106.37 -82.61 49.70
C THR A 606 104.88 -82.45 49.34
N GLN A 607 104.32 -81.36 48.79
CA GLN A 607 104.79 -80.48 47.72
C GLN A 607 104.23 -79.04 47.86
N THR A 608 105.14 -78.09 47.62
CA THR A 608 104.95 -76.73 47.06
C THR A 608 104.25 -75.64 47.88
N LEU A 609 105.09 -74.88 48.60
CA LEU A 609 105.13 -73.40 48.55
C LEU A 609 105.92 -72.97 47.28
N PRO A 610 105.75 -71.75 46.71
CA PRO A 610 106.32 -70.50 47.27
C PRO A 610 105.42 -69.26 47.04
N SER A 611 105.61 -68.06 47.57
CA SER A 611 106.45 -67.41 48.60
C SER A 611 105.91 -65.96 48.71
N ALA A 612 105.72 -65.39 49.89
CA ALA A 612 106.64 -64.45 50.55
C ALA A 612 107.09 -63.19 49.75
N PHE A 613 106.87 -62.04 50.39
CA PHE A 613 107.79 -60.89 50.51
C PHE A 613 108.10 -59.98 49.30
N ALA A 614 107.60 -58.74 49.44
CA ALA A 614 108.25 -57.45 49.17
C ALA A 614 108.62 -57.05 47.72
N GLN A 615 107.93 -56.02 47.20
CA GLN A 615 108.47 -54.75 46.64
C GLN A 615 107.30 -53.86 46.18
N ASN A 616 106.97 -52.78 46.89
CA ASN A 616 107.46 -51.40 46.72
C ASN A 616 106.97 -50.66 45.45
N VAL A 617 106.35 -49.50 45.71
CA VAL A 617 106.53 -48.20 45.01
C VAL A 617 105.90 -48.00 43.61
N ILE A 618 104.85 -47.16 43.61
CA ILE A 618 104.60 -45.95 42.78
C ILE A 618 105.05 -45.92 41.29
N ARG A 619 104.04 -45.63 40.43
CA ARG A 619 103.99 -44.95 39.11
C ARG A 619 104.48 -45.67 37.84
N ALA A 620 103.53 -45.82 36.91
CA ALA A 620 103.45 -44.95 35.73
C ALA A 620 102.07 -44.28 35.70
#